data_AF-A0AAJ2F8X3-F1
#
_entry.id   AF-A0AAJ2F8X3-F1
#
_cell.length_a   1.000
_cell.length_b   1.000
_cell.length_c   1.000
_cell.angle_alpha   90.00
_cell.angle_beta   90.00
_cell.angle_gamma   90.00
#
_symmetry.space_group_name_H-M   'P 1'
#
loop_
_entity.id
_entity.type
_entity.pdbx_description
1 polymer ?
#
loop_
_entity_poly.entity_id
_entity_poly.type
_entity_poly.pdbx_seq_one_letter_code
_entity_poly.pdbx_strand_id
1 'polypeptide(L)'
;MRNAQVNALKNSFCTPNHKINYAIFEEASDLTSQDFINSNLTENNYAVAKSLGILNDLHDYLTIKKTSNDGIRLTLLEKKDQINAKIQLARLDLEAISSELLCESVRSHQILDYLDDYNSKRTNRLLVGSVILGAVSAGVTSFIESDNLNKTISVGAGLIGAGVGIITINPKGKKVEFYHHRNLLKNIWEESNNDKNLSPFIWKLLTDKQMSNAKTNSLAYNIKTRWQHILMDDGEINQADLKLFFGEGGLYTVEDLQQLESMINQLRSTIDELNQDILSLSIIISNHH
;
A
#
# COMPACT_ATOMS: atom_id res chain seq x y z
N MET A 1 10.46 -3.87 32.87
CA MET A 1 9.46 -3.14 32.05
C MET A 1 9.89 -3.05 30.59
N ARG A 2 11.08 -2.53 30.26
CA ARG A 2 11.60 -2.40 28.87
C ARG A 2 11.54 -3.69 28.00
N ASN A 3 11.95 -4.85 28.52
CA ASN A 3 11.86 -6.11 27.76
C ASN A 3 10.42 -6.56 27.44
N ALA A 4 9.39 -6.14 28.17
CA ALA A 4 8.02 -6.63 27.96
C ALA A 4 7.32 -5.99 26.74
N GLN A 5 7.78 -4.81 26.31
CA GLN A 5 7.21 -4.07 25.17
C GLN A 5 7.63 -4.70 23.84
N VAL A 6 8.91 -4.98 23.65
CA VAL A 6 9.47 -5.59 22.42
C VAL A 6 8.80 -6.91 22.05
N ASN A 7 8.45 -7.71 23.05
CA ASN A 7 7.97 -9.07 22.80
C ASN A 7 6.53 -9.10 22.29
N ALA A 8 5.71 -8.14 22.73
CA ALA A 8 4.38 -7.94 22.18
C ALA A 8 4.44 -7.51 20.69
N LEU A 9 5.58 -6.98 20.24
CA LEU A 9 5.78 -6.49 18.88
C LEU A 9 6.42 -7.53 17.96
N LYS A 10 6.96 -8.64 18.50
CA LYS A 10 7.64 -9.69 17.74
C LYS A 10 6.77 -10.26 16.62
N ASN A 11 5.55 -10.67 16.96
CA ASN A 11 4.60 -11.21 16.00
C ASN A 11 3.63 -10.11 15.57
N SER A 12 3.19 -10.16 14.30
CA SER A 12 2.23 -9.18 13.80
C SER A 12 0.89 -9.35 14.51
N PHE A 13 0.38 -8.23 15.03
CA PHE A 13 -1.01 -8.07 15.49
C PHE A 13 -1.81 -7.13 14.57
N CYS A 14 -1.22 -6.73 13.44
CA CYS A 14 -1.82 -5.78 12.50
C CYS A 14 -2.73 -6.48 11.47
N THR A 15 -2.60 -7.80 11.32
CA THR A 15 -3.40 -8.58 10.38
C THR A 15 -4.86 -8.64 10.81
N PRO A 16 -5.83 -8.51 9.89
CA PRO A 16 -7.24 -8.69 10.19
C PRO A 16 -7.53 -10.08 10.79
N ASN A 17 -8.37 -10.13 11.82
CA ASN A 17 -8.78 -11.39 12.46
C ASN A 17 -9.77 -12.24 11.63
N HIS A 18 -10.11 -11.80 10.42
CA HIS A 18 -11.01 -12.50 9.50
C HIS A 18 -10.52 -12.35 8.05
N LYS A 19 -10.71 -13.39 7.24
CA LYS A 19 -10.47 -13.29 5.80
C LYS A 19 -11.60 -12.52 5.14
N ILE A 20 -11.28 -11.44 4.45
CA ILE A 20 -12.26 -10.68 3.68
C ILE A 20 -12.62 -11.48 2.43
N ASN A 21 -13.92 -11.65 2.19
CA ASN A 21 -14.40 -12.29 0.97
C ASN A 21 -14.51 -11.25 -0.15
N TYR A 22 -13.59 -11.32 -1.11
CA TYR A 22 -13.51 -10.39 -2.23
C TYR A 22 -14.39 -10.75 -3.44
N ALA A 23 -15.34 -11.69 -3.30
CA ALA A 23 -16.25 -12.10 -4.38
C ALA A 23 -17.10 -10.96 -4.97
N ILE A 24 -17.10 -9.77 -4.36
CA ILE A 24 -17.81 -8.58 -4.81
C ILE A 24 -17.16 -7.96 -6.07
N PHE A 25 -15.86 -8.19 -6.27
CA PHE A 25 -15.11 -7.68 -7.42
C PHE A 25 -15.00 -8.76 -8.51
N GLU A 26 -16.12 -9.04 -9.20
CA GLU A 26 -16.14 -9.95 -10.35
C GLU A 26 -15.30 -9.42 -11.53
N GLU A 27 -14.85 -10.32 -12.41
CA GLU A 27 -14.11 -9.95 -13.61
C GLU A 27 -14.97 -9.12 -14.58
N ALA A 28 -14.47 -7.93 -14.93
CA ALA A 28 -15.12 -7.03 -15.87
C ALA A 28 -15.23 -7.68 -17.26
N SER A 29 -16.38 -7.51 -17.91
CA SER A 29 -16.52 -7.75 -19.35
C SER A 29 -15.80 -6.66 -20.15
N ASP A 30 -15.21 -7.05 -21.28
CA ASP A 30 -14.55 -6.13 -22.22
C ASP A 30 -15.57 -5.23 -22.95
N LEU A 31 -15.94 -4.11 -22.33
CA LEU A 31 -16.45 -2.96 -23.09
C LEU A 31 -15.27 -2.20 -23.69
N THR A 32 -15.36 -1.89 -24.99
CA THR A 32 -14.29 -1.16 -25.68
C THR A 32 -14.24 0.31 -25.27
N SER A 33 -13.03 0.88 -25.21
CA SER A 33 -12.76 2.26 -24.77
C SER A 33 -13.57 3.33 -25.51
N GLN A 34 -14.04 3.05 -26.73
CA GLN A 34 -14.72 4.01 -27.62
C GLN A 34 -16.06 4.51 -27.05
N ASP A 35 -16.80 3.67 -26.32
CA ASP A 35 -18.07 4.06 -25.70
C ASP A 35 -17.87 5.00 -24.50
N PHE A 36 -16.71 4.90 -23.85
CA PHE A 36 -16.33 5.68 -22.67
C PHE A 36 -15.70 7.04 -23.02
N ILE A 37 -15.06 7.20 -24.18
CA ILE A 37 -14.50 8.48 -24.64
C ILE A 37 -15.57 9.59 -24.67
N ASN A 38 -16.84 9.23 -24.90
CA ASN A 38 -17.97 10.16 -24.91
C ASN A 38 -18.46 10.59 -23.51
N SER A 39 -17.86 10.09 -22.43
CA SER A 39 -18.30 10.28 -21.04
C SER A 39 -17.43 11.21 -20.19
N ASN A 40 -16.42 11.88 -20.78
CA ASN A 40 -15.46 12.76 -20.09
C ASN A 40 -14.63 12.06 -18.98
N LEU A 41 -14.51 10.73 -19.01
CA LEU A 41 -13.65 10.01 -18.07
C LEU A 41 -12.17 10.11 -18.48
N THR A 42 -11.31 10.40 -17.52
CA THR A 42 -9.85 10.33 -17.70
C THR A 42 -9.41 8.87 -17.82
N GLU A 43 -8.22 8.63 -18.36
CA GLU A 43 -7.66 7.28 -18.50
C GLU A 43 -7.54 6.56 -17.14
N ASN A 44 -7.14 7.28 -16.07
CA ASN A 44 -7.11 6.72 -14.70
C ASN A 44 -8.51 6.32 -14.24
N ASN A 45 -9.51 7.18 -14.43
CA ASN A 45 -10.89 6.89 -14.01
C ASN A 45 -11.49 5.71 -14.78
N TYR A 46 -11.11 5.54 -16.06
CA TYR A 46 -11.44 4.36 -16.83
C TYR A 46 -10.76 3.09 -16.27
N ALA A 47 -9.46 3.14 -15.96
CA ALA A 47 -8.73 2.02 -15.39
C ALA A 47 -9.28 1.60 -14.01
N VAL A 48 -9.67 2.57 -13.18
CA VAL A 48 -10.37 2.32 -11.91
C VAL A 48 -11.73 1.68 -12.15
N ALA A 49 -12.56 2.24 -13.02
CA ALA A 49 -13.89 1.69 -13.34
C ALA A 49 -13.81 0.27 -13.93
N LYS A 50 -12.80 0.00 -14.76
CA LYS A 50 -12.48 -1.33 -15.28
C LYS A 50 -12.09 -2.29 -14.16
N SER A 51 -11.20 -1.87 -13.27
CA SER A 51 -10.73 -2.69 -12.14
C SER A 51 -11.85 -3.01 -11.15
N LEU A 52 -12.80 -2.08 -10.97
CA LEU A 52 -14.00 -2.24 -10.15
C LEU A 52 -15.09 -3.11 -10.78
N GLY A 53 -15.00 -3.43 -12.08
CA GLY A 53 -16.07 -4.14 -12.78
C GLY A 53 -17.37 -3.36 -12.90
N ILE A 54 -17.29 -2.02 -13.03
CA ILE A 54 -18.47 -1.14 -13.12
C ILE A 54 -18.65 -0.48 -14.49
N LEU A 55 -17.87 -0.88 -15.50
CA LEU A 55 -17.97 -0.27 -16.84
C LEU A 55 -19.37 -0.42 -17.43
N ASN A 56 -19.99 -1.59 -17.32
CA ASN A 56 -21.36 -1.83 -17.79
C ASN A 56 -22.37 -0.98 -17.02
N ASP A 57 -22.27 -0.95 -15.69
CA ASP A 57 -23.17 -0.18 -14.84
C ASP A 57 -23.10 1.32 -15.17
N LEU A 58 -21.89 1.84 -15.43
CA LEU A 58 -21.67 3.21 -15.87
C LEU A 58 -22.22 3.48 -17.27
N HIS A 59 -22.03 2.55 -18.21
CA HIS A 59 -22.59 2.67 -19.55
C HIS A 59 -24.13 2.72 -19.52
N ASP A 60 -24.75 1.81 -18.77
CA ASP A 60 -26.20 1.78 -18.53
C ASP A 60 -26.67 3.10 -17.93
N TYR A 61 -26.01 3.56 -16.87
CA TYR A 61 -26.33 4.81 -16.18
C TYR A 61 -26.31 6.02 -17.13
N LEU A 62 -25.26 6.14 -17.95
CA LEU A 62 -25.11 7.25 -18.89
C LEU A 62 -26.13 7.19 -20.04
N THR A 63 -26.47 5.99 -20.51
CA THR A 63 -27.46 5.76 -21.58
C THR A 63 -28.87 6.07 -21.10
N ILE A 64 -29.24 5.58 -19.91
CA ILE A 64 -30.52 5.86 -19.26
C ILE A 64 -30.67 7.36 -19.05
N LYS A 65 -29.64 8.04 -18.54
CA LYS A 65 -29.67 9.49 -18.30
C LYS A 65 -29.99 10.30 -19.57
N LYS A 66 -29.42 9.94 -20.72
CA LYS A 66 -29.64 10.64 -22.01
C LYS A 66 -31.07 10.51 -22.55
N THR A 67 -31.80 9.48 -22.13
CA THR A 67 -33.11 9.10 -22.70
C THR A 67 -34.29 9.33 -21.74
N SER A 68 -34.03 9.85 -20.54
CA SER A 68 -34.98 9.83 -19.43
C SER A 68 -36.14 10.83 -19.54
N ASN A 69 -37.37 10.30 -19.49
CA ASN A 69 -38.61 10.97 -19.04
C ASN A 69 -38.91 10.57 -17.58
N ASP A 70 -39.84 11.24 -16.89
CA ASP A 70 -40.08 11.13 -15.42
C ASP A 70 -40.22 9.68 -14.86
N GLY A 71 -40.68 8.71 -15.65
CA GLY A 71 -40.84 7.30 -15.23
C GLY A 71 -39.53 6.50 -15.12
N ILE A 72 -38.41 6.99 -15.68
CA ILE A 72 -37.11 6.29 -15.72
C ILE A 72 -36.22 6.65 -14.50
N ARG A 73 -36.66 7.63 -13.70
CA ARG A 73 -35.88 8.19 -12.59
C ARG A 73 -35.55 7.19 -11.48
N LEU A 74 -36.42 6.22 -11.21
CA LEU A 74 -36.18 5.20 -10.18
C LEU A 74 -35.04 4.26 -10.60
N THR A 75 -35.09 3.72 -11.82
CA THR A 75 -34.03 2.86 -12.36
C THR A 75 -32.68 3.57 -12.45
N LEU A 76 -32.68 4.87 -12.79
CA LEU A 76 -31.47 5.70 -12.78
C LEU A 76 -30.87 5.81 -11.37
N LEU A 77 -31.70 6.01 -10.34
CA LEU A 77 -31.27 6.08 -8.95
C LEU A 77 -30.72 4.74 -8.46
N GLU A 78 -31.39 3.63 -8.78
CA GLU A 78 -30.93 2.27 -8.44
C GLU A 78 -29.55 1.98 -9.03
N LYS A 79 -29.32 2.32 -10.31
CA LYS A 79 -28.01 2.15 -10.96
C LYS A 79 -26.94 3.02 -10.29
N LYS A 80 -27.25 4.27 -9.96
CA LYS A 80 -26.32 5.16 -9.24
C LYS A 80 -25.96 4.60 -7.86
N ASP A 81 -26.93 4.06 -7.14
CA ASP A 81 -26.71 3.46 -5.82
C ASP A 81 -25.80 2.23 -5.90
N GLN A 82 -26.03 1.34 -6.87
CA GLN A 82 -25.18 0.17 -7.12
C GLN A 82 -23.73 0.56 -7.42
N ILE A 83 -23.52 1.57 -8.27
CA ILE A 83 -22.18 2.08 -8.60
C ILE A 83 -21.51 2.66 -7.35
N ASN A 84 -22.22 3.49 -6.59
CA ASN A 84 -21.69 4.09 -5.37
C ASN A 84 -21.36 3.05 -4.31
N ALA A 85 -22.19 2.01 -4.13
CA ALA A 85 -21.92 0.93 -3.20
C ALA A 85 -20.61 0.20 -3.55
N LYS A 86 -20.39 -0.13 -4.83
CA LYS A 86 -19.14 -0.76 -5.28
C LYS A 86 -17.92 0.14 -5.07
N ILE A 87 -18.05 1.44 -5.35
CA ILE A 87 -17.00 2.43 -5.09
C ILE A 87 -16.67 2.50 -3.60
N GLN A 88 -17.67 2.58 -2.72
CA GLN A 88 -17.42 2.69 -1.28
C GLN A 88 -16.78 1.41 -0.71
N LEU A 89 -17.20 0.23 -1.16
CA LEU A 89 -16.57 -1.02 -0.76
C LEU A 89 -15.10 -1.09 -1.18
N ALA A 90 -14.78 -0.61 -2.38
CA ALA A 90 -13.40 -0.53 -2.85
C ALA A 90 -12.53 0.46 -2.04
N ARG A 91 -13.10 1.60 -1.64
CA ARG A 91 -12.41 2.56 -0.77
C ARG A 91 -12.14 1.97 0.61
N LEU A 92 -13.12 1.28 1.21
CA LEU A 92 -12.97 0.60 2.49
C LEU A 92 -11.88 -0.48 2.44
N ASP A 93 -11.77 -1.20 1.31
CA ASP A 93 -10.71 -2.19 1.11
C ASP A 93 -9.31 -1.55 1.05
N LEU A 94 -9.14 -0.45 0.30
CA LEU A 94 -7.88 0.31 0.30
C LEU A 94 -7.54 0.87 1.69
N GLU A 95 -8.53 1.43 2.40
CA GLU A 95 -8.35 1.99 3.76
C GLU A 95 -7.98 0.90 4.77
N ALA A 96 -8.53 -0.31 4.64
CA ALA A 96 -8.14 -1.47 5.46
C ALA A 96 -6.68 -1.86 5.23
N ILE A 97 -6.24 -1.96 3.97
CA ILE A 97 -4.84 -2.26 3.62
C ILE A 97 -3.89 -1.13 4.09
N SER A 98 -4.25 0.13 3.88
CA SER A 98 -3.45 1.28 4.36
C SER A 98 -3.30 1.28 5.88
N SER A 99 -4.37 0.95 6.61
CA SER A 99 -4.36 0.86 8.07
C SER A 99 -3.47 -0.27 8.59
N GLU A 100 -3.48 -1.43 7.92
CA GLU A 100 -2.59 -2.53 8.25
C GLU A 100 -1.12 -2.18 8.02
N LEU A 101 -0.80 -1.56 6.87
CA LEU A 101 0.55 -1.07 6.59
C LEU A 101 0.99 -0.01 7.61
N LEU A 102 0.12 0.92 7.98
CA LEU A 102 0.42 1.89 9.03
C LEU A 102 0.71 1.21 10.38
N CYS A 103 -0.11 0.23 10.76
CA CYS A 103 0.12 -0.53 11.99
C CYS A 103 1.49 -1.23 11.96
N GLU A 104 1.86 -1.85 10.83
CA GLU A 104 3.16 -2.51 10.65
C GLU A 104 4.34 -1.54 10.70
N SER A 105 4.18 -0.36 10.11
CA SER A 105 5.14 0.74 10.17
C SER A 105 5.36 1.19 11.62
N VAL A 106 4.28 1.46 12.35
CA VAL A 106 4.34 1.84 13.78
C VAL A 106 4.93 0.73 14.64
N ARG A 107 4.57 -0.54 14.39
CA ARG A 107 5.11 -1.71 15.10
C ARG A 107 6.63 -1.81 14.92
N SER A 108 7.10 -1.62 13.69
CA SER A 108 8.53 -1.63 13.35
C SER A 108 9.26 -0.46 14.03
N HIS A 109 8.67 0.73 14.01
CA HIS A 109 9.23 1.94 14.62
C HIS A 109 9.35 1.83 16.15
N GLN A 110 8.37 1.24 16.82
CA GLN A 110 8.44 1.03 18.27
C GLN A 110 9.60 0.10 18.68
N ILE A 111 9.97 -0.86 17.83
CA ILE A 111 11.13 -1.71 18.06
C ILE A 111 12.43 -0.97 17.72
N LEU A 112 12.41 -0.13 16.69
CA LEU A 112 13.52 0.74 16.33
C LEU A 112 13.88 1.65 17.52
N ASP A 113 12.91 2.40 18.05
CA ASP A 113 13.07 3.26 19.23
C ASP A 113 13.65 2.50 20.42
N TYR A 114 13.19 1.26 20.61
CA TYR A 114 13.70 0.40 21.67
C TYR A 114 15.17 0.01 21.46
N LEU A 115 15.54 -0.40 20.23
CA LEU A 115 16.92 -0.75 19.90
C LEU A 115 17.85 0.47 19.98
N ASP A 116 17.37 1.64 19.56
CA ASP A 116 18.11 2.90 19.61
C ASP A 116 18.33 3.39 21.06
N ASP A 117 17.31 3.35 21.92
CA ASP A 117 17.47 3.65 23.37
C ASP A 117 18.50 2.70 24.01
N TYR A 118 18.50 1.43 23.60
CA TYR A 118 19.45 0.44 24.10
C TYR A 118 20.86 0.57 23.48
N ASN A 119 20.99 1.23 22.32
CA ASN A 119 22.25 1.53 21.64
C ASN A 119 22.83 2.91 22.01
N SER A 120 22.10 3.74 22.76
CA SER A 120 22.42 5.13 23.17
C SER A 120 23.76 5.36 23.92
N LYS A 121 24.61 4.34 24.11
CA LYS A 121 26.04 4.57 24.44
C LYS A 121 26.94 4.83 23.23
N ARG A 122 26.49 4.58 22.00
CA ARG A 122 27.24 4.90 20.77
C ARG A 122 26.29 4.97 19.58
N THR A 123 25.71 6.15 19.31
CA THR A 123 25.67 6.81 17.98
C THR A 123 24.55 7.86 17.93
N ASN A 124 24.92 9.09 17.58
CA ASN A 124 23.99 10.03 16.94
C ASN A 124 23.78 9.51 15.52
N ARG A 125 22.62 8.95 15.22
CA ARG A 125 22.23 8.63 13.85
C ARG A 125 20.89 9.26 13.55
N LEU A 126 20.85 9.94 12.42
CA LEU A 126 19.68 10.61 11.89
C LEU A 126 18.60 9.55 11.63
N LEU A 127 17.39 9.79 12.12
CA LEU A 127 16.19 9.09 11.66
C LEU A 127 16.08 9.34 10.15
N VAL A 128 16.43 8.34 9.34
CA VAL A 128 16.22 8.37 7.88
C VAL A 128 14.73 8.09 7.63
N GLY A 129 13.88 9.04 8.02
CA GLY A 129 12.46 9.08 7.68
C GLY A 129 12.27 9.76 6.35
N SER A 130 12.85 9.23 5.28
CA SER A 130 12.52 9.66 3.92
C SER A 130 11.43 8.74 3.38
N VAL A 131 10.18 9.22 3.43
CA VAL A 131 9.18 8.72 2.50
C VAL A 131 9.62 9.23 1.13
N ILE A 132 10.16 8.35 0.28
CA ILE A 132 10.33 8.66 -1.14
C ILE A 132 8.92 8.73 -1.73
N LEU A 133 8.29 9.90 -1.59
CA LEU A 133 7.10 10.27 -2.35
C LEU A 133 7.57 10.75 -3.72
N GLY A 134 7.24 10.01 -4.76
CA GLY A 134 7.16 10.56 -6.11
C GLY A 134 8.02 9.88 -7.17
N ALA A 135 7.31 9.38 -8.19
CA ALA A 135 7.68 9.32 -9.61
C ALA A 135 9.14 8.98 -9.96
N VAL A 136 9.46 7.68 -10.00
CA VAL A 136 10.50 7.23 -10.93
C VAL A 136 9.85 7.14 -12.30
N SER A 137 9.82 8.26 -13.04
CA SER A 137 9.66 8.20 -14.49
C SER A 137 10.88 7.49 -15.05
N ALA A 138 10.68 6.44 -15.83
CA ALA A 138 11.76 5.78 -16.56
C ALA A 138 12.42 6.82 -17.49
N GLY A 139 13.53 7.40 -17.02
CA GLY A 139 14.24 8.47 -17.70
C GLY A 139 14.95 9.39 -16.71
N VAL A 140 16.25 9.14 -16.53
CA VAL A 140 17.25 9.96 -15.81
C VAL A 140 17.13 9.94 -14.28
N THR A 141 18.08 9.21 -13.67
CA THR A 141 18.47 9.31 -12.27
C THR A 141 18.82 10.75 -11.91
N SER A 142 18.00 11.40 -11.09
CA SER A 142 18.44 12.50 -10.24
C SER A 142 17.81 12.32 -8.86
N PHE A 143 18.63 11.82 -7.93
CA PHE A 143 18.28 11.82 -6.52
C PHE A 143 18.35 13.26 -6.04
N ILE A 144 17.22 13.81 -5.59
CA ILE A 144 17.21 15.05 -4.82
C ILE A 144 17.54 14.68 -3.38
N GLU A 145 18.75 15.00 -2.93
CA GLU A 145 19.02 15.15 -1.51
C GLU A 145 18.13 16.30 -1.01
N SER A 146 17.14 15.97 -0.18
CA SER A 146 16.36 16.99 0.52
C SER A 146 16.98 17.24 1.88
N ASP A 147 17.62 18.40 2.01
CA ASP A 147 17.97 18.99 3.29
C ASP A 147 16.71 19.47 4.01
N ASN A 148 16.70 19.25 5.33
CA ASN A 148 15.76 19.79 6.32
C ASN A 148 14.27 19.42 6.21
N LEU A 149 13.84 18.44 7.02
CA LEU A 149 12.48 18.43 7.57
C LEU A 149 12.48 17.96 9.04
N ASN A 150 12.45 18.92 9.96
CA ASN A 150 11.96 18.73 11.31
C ASN A 150 10.44 18.52 11.26
N LYS A 151 9.97 17.29 11.46
CA LYS A 151 8.57 17.04 11.84
C LYS A 151 8.48 15.96 12.91
N THR A 152 8.28 16.43 14.14
CA THR A 152 7.73 15.67 15.25
C THR A 152 6.38 15.09 14.83
N ILE A 153 6.30 13.76 14.68
CA ILE A 153 5.03 13.05 14.57
C ILE A 153 4.81 12.35 15.90
N SER A 154 3.87 12.87 16.68
CA SER A 154 3.38 12.21 17.88
C SER A 154 2.55 10.99 17.46
N VAL A 155 3.13 9.79 17.56
CA VAL A 155 2.36 8.54 17.45
C VAL A 155 1.99 8.08 18.86
N GLY A 156 0.72 8.27 19.23
CA GLY A 156 0.14 7.68 20.43
C GLY A 156 -0.54 6.35 20.12
N ALA A 157 -0.12 5.29 20.81
CA ALA A 157 -0.97 4.23 21.40
C ALA A 157 -0.06 3.11 21.95
N GLY A 158 -0.17 2.86 23.26
CA GLY A 158 0.59 1.81 23.95
C GLY A 158 -0.13 0.47 23.96
N LEU A 159 0.63 -0.62 24.06
CA LEU A 159 0.18 -1.94 24.51
C LEU A 159 1.26 -2.65 25.34
N ILE A 160 0.79 -3.50 26.27
CA ILE A 160 1.53 -4.20 27.34
C ILE A 160 1.58 -5.71 27.03
N GLY A 161 2.77 -6.34 27.08
CA GLY A 161 2.99 -7.67 27.72
C GLY A 161 3.55 -8.89 26.91
N ALA A 162 4.76 -9.34 27.33
CA ALA A 162 5.31 -10.73 27.48
C ALA A 162 6.28 -11.39 26.43
N GLY A 163 7.55 -11.62 26.86
CA GLY A 163 8.57 -12.68 26.57
C GLY A 163 9.29 -12.96 25.20
N VAL A 164 10.50 -12.42 24.95
CA VAL A 164 11.60 -12.71 23.97
C VAL A 164 12.87 -11.86 24.32
N GLY A 165 14.07 -12.32 23.90
CA GLY A 165 15.38 -11.77 24.28
C GLY A 165 16.15 -11.07 23.15
N ILE A 166 16.88 -10.00 23.47
CA ILE A 166 17.85 -9.33 22.59
C ILE A 166 19.07 -10.22 22.44
N ILE A 167 19.53 -10.42 21.21
CA ILE A 167 20.71 -11.23 20.93
C ILE A 167 21.84 -10.33 20.43
N THR A 168 22.98 -10.38 21.10
CA THR A 168 24.17 -9.58 20.77
C THR A 168 25.18 -10.47 20.06
N ILE A 169 24.93 -10.80 18.79
CA ILE A 169 25.82 -11.63 17.97
C ILE A 169 26.09 -10.91 16.64
N ASN A 170 26.75 -9.74 16.65
CA ASN A 170 27.41 -9.21 15.44
C ASN A 170 28.23 -7.92 15.68
N PRO A 171 29.19 -7.58 14.81
CA PRO A 171 29.78 -6.23 14.72
C PRO A 171 28.77 -5.15 14.31
N LYS A 172 27.68 -5.53 13.60
CA LYS A 172 26.56 -4.66 13.19
C LYS A 172 25.59 -4.31 14.33
N GLY A 173 25.94 -4.56 15.59
CA GLY A 173 25.11 -4.19 16.74
C GLY A 173 24.09 -5.25 17.15
N LYS A 174 23.13 -4.84 17.99
CA LYS A 174 22.15 -5.72 18.61
C LYS A 174 21.01 -6.04 17.65
N LYS A 175 20.48 -7.26 17.76
CA LYS A 175 19.37 -7.73 16.93
C LYS A 175 18.16 -8.11 17.77
N VAL A 176 17.00 -8.02 17.14
CA VAL A 176 15.70 -8.38 17.71
C VAL A 176 14.94 -9.29 16.77
N GLU A 177 14.20 -10.22 17.33
CA GLU A 177 13.28 -11.06 16.56
C GLU A 177 12.04 -10.28 16.14
N PHE A 178 11.74 -10.27 14.84
CA PHE A 178 10.57 -9.62 14.26
C PHE A 178 10.02 -10.46 13.11
N TYR A 179 8.74 -10.80 13.16
CA TYR A 179 8.09 -11.71 12.24
C TYR A 179 6.82 -11.12 11.61
N HIS A 180 6.55 -11.57 10.39
CA HIS A 180 5.43 -11.17 9.54
C HIS A 180 4.57 -12.39 9.22
N HIS A 181 3.34 -12.43 9.72
CA HIS A 181 2.44 -13.56 9.41
C HIS A 181 1.78 -13.38 8.04
N ARG A 182 1.37 -12.14 7.72
CA ARG A 182 0.91 -11.71 6.41
C ARG A 182 1.83 -10.60 5.94
N ASN A 183 2.54 -10.84 4.85
CA ASN A 183 3.56 -9.94 4.35
C ASN A 183 3.12 -9.33 3.01
N LEU A 184 2.55 -8.13 3.06
CA LEU A 184 2.10 -7.43 1.85
C LEU A 184 3.25 -6.97 0.95
N LEU A 185 4.47 -6.81 1.50
CA LEU A 185 5.65 -6.47 0.70
C LEU A 185 6.03 -7.63 -0.22
N LYS A 186 5.81 -8.87 0.23
CA LYS A 186 6.05 -10.07 -0.58
C LYS A 186 5.30 -10.01 -1.91
N ASN A 187 4.04 -9.58 -1.91
CA ASN A 187 3.24 -9.49 -3.13
C ASN A 187 3.86 -8.57 -4.18
N ILE A 188 4.39 -7.44 -3.72
CA ILE A 188 5.05 -6.47 -4.59
C ILE A 188 6.40 -7.00 -5.08
N TRP A 189 7.18 -7.62 -4.18
CA TRP A 189 8.49 -8.17 -4.53
C TRP A 189 8.41 -9.31 -5.55
N GLU A 190 7.49 -10.25 -5.32
CA GLU A 190 7.25 -11.39 -6.21
C GLU A 190 6.45 -11.01 -7.46
N GLU A 191 5.91 -9.80 -7.52
CA GLU A 191 4.95 -9.36 -8.54
C GLU A 191 3.79 -10.36 -8.69
N SER A 192 3.29 -10.87 -7.56
CA SER A 192 2.28 -11.92 -7.50
C SER A 192 1.33 -11.75 -6.31
N ASN A 193 0.06 -12.11 -6.52
CA ASN A 193 -0.97 -12.13 -5.48
C ASN A 193 -1.58 -13.53 -5.29
N ASN A 194 -0.75 -14.57 -5.44
CA ASN A 194 -1.17 -15.97 -5.32
C ASN A 194 -1.63 -16.36 -3.91
N ASP A 195 -1.07 -15.72 -2.88
CA ASP A 195 -1.48 -15.88 -1.48
C ASP A 195 -2.81 -15.18 -1.16
N LYS A 196 -3.34 -14.39 -2.10
CA LYS A 196 -4.57 -13.61 -1.98
C LYS A 196 -4.54 -12.66 -0.78
N ASN A 197 -3.36 -12.17 -0.44
CA ASN A 197 -3.19 -11.21 0.63
C ASN A 197 -3.71 -9.82 0.22
N LEU A 198 -3.64 -9.45 -1.05
CA LEU A 198 -4.33 -8.26 -1.56
C LEU A 198 -5.64 -8.68 -2.23
N SER A 199 -6.64 -7.80 -2.22
CA SER A 199 -7.84 -8.06 -3.00
C SER A 199 -7.51 -8.09 -4.50
N PRO A 200 -8.27 -8.83 -5.33
CA PRO A 200 -8.09 -8.80 -6.78
C PRO A 200 -8.21 -7.39 -7.36
N PHE A 201 -9.07 -6.56 -6.77
CA PHE A 201 -9.23 -5.15 -7.16
C PHE A 201 -7.95 -4.34 -6.93
N ILE A 202 -7.42 -4.36 -5.70
CA ILE A 202 -6.19 -3.62 -5.35
C ILE A 202 -5.02 -4.13 -6.19
N TRP A 203 -4.91 -5.46 -6.36
CA TRP A 203 -3.86 -6.04 -7.18
C TRP A 203 -3.93 -5.60 -8.65
N LYS A 204 -5.12 -5.55 -9.24
CA LYS A 204 -5.33 -5.03 -10.60
C LYS A 204 -4.87 -3.58 -10.71
N LEU A 205 -5.23 -2.71 -9.76
CA LEU A 205 -4.78 -1.32 -9.76
C LEU A 205 -3.25 -1.20 -9.65
N LEU A 206 -2.63 -1.99 -8.77
CA LEU A 206 -1.17 -1.95 -8.59
C LEU A 206 -0.41 -2.46 -9.82
N THR A 207 -1.01 -3.34 -10.62
CA THR A 207 -0.37 -3.98 -11.78
C THR A 207 -0.78 -3.38 -13.13
N ASP A 208 -1.86 -2.60 -13.19
CA ASP A 208 -2.26 -1.87 -14.38
C ASP A 208 -1.29 -0.70 -14.63
N LYS A 209 -0.68 -0.70 -15.81
CA LYS A 209 0.27 0.35 -16.22
C LYS A 209 -0.42 1.71 -16.35
N GLN A 210 -1.70 1.76 -16.65
CA GLN A 210 -2.45 3.01 -16.77
C GLN A 210 -2.52 3.78 -15.45
N MET A 211 -2.36 3.08 -14.32
CA MET A 211 -2.34 3.68 -12.99
C MET A 211 -1.01 4.37 -12.64
N SER A 212 0.03 4.24 -13.46
CA SER A 212 1.30 4.92 -13.24
C SER A 212 1.43 6.19 -14.08
N ASN A 213 2.05 7.23 -13.51
CA ASN A 213 2.24 8.52 -14.19
C ASN A 213 2.94 8.39 -15.56
N ALA A 214 3.92 7.49 -15.67
CA ALA A 214 4.68 7.28 -16.90
C ALA A 214 4.03 6.27 -17.85
N LYS A 215 3.06 5.47 -17.39
CA LYS A 215 2.32 4.45 -18.14
C LYS A 215 3.16 3.33 -18.78
N THR A 216 4.46 3.29 -18.51
CA THR A 216 5.39 2.29 -19.05
C THR A 216 5.45 1.03 -18.19
N ASN A 217 5.46 1.24 -16.87
CA ASN A 217 5.55 0.21 -15.84
C ASN A 217 4.39 0.34 -14.86
N SER A 218 4.06 -0.76 -14.17
CA SER A 218 3.03 -0.74 -13.13
C SER A 218 3.52 -0.09 -11.84
N LEU A 219 2.60 0.27 -10.95
CA LEU A 219 2.94 0.79 -9.62
C LEU A 219 3.74 -0.25 -8.82
N ALA A 220 3.33 -1.52 -8.84
CA ALA A 220 4.03 -2.62 -8.18
C ALA A 220 5.47 -2.76 -8.67
N TYR A 221 5.68 -2.72 -10.00
CA TYR A 221 7.02 -2.76 -10.59
C TYR A 221 7.88 -1.59 -10.10
N ASN A 222 7.34 -0.37 -10.16
CA ASN A 222 8.07 0.83 -9.76
C ASN A 222 8.45 0.80 -8.28
N ILE A 223 7.56 0.33 -7.40
CA ILE A 223 7.85 0.14 -5.97
C ILE A 223 8.98 -0.88 -5.80
N LYS A 224 8.89 -2.05 -6.44
CA LYS A 224 9.92 -3.08 -6.38
C LYS A 224 11.28 -2.55 -6.85
N THR A 225 11.33 -1.79 -7.94
CA THR A 225 12.58 -1.17 -8.41
C THR A 225 13.18 -0.23 -7.36
N ARG A 226 12.36 0.57 -6.67
CA ARG A 226 12.85 1.41 -5.57
C ARG A 226 13.41 0.58 -4.42
N TRP A 227 12.77 -0.54 -4.08
CA TRP A 227 13.27 -1.43 -3.01
C TRP A 227 14.56 -2.13 -3.40
N GLN A 228 14.74 -2.51 -4.67
CA GLN A 228 16.01 -3.03 -5.16
C GLN A 228 17.16 -2.05 -4.87
N HIS A 229 16.94 -0.74 -5.07
CA HIS A 229 17.94 0.27 -4.74
C HIS A 229 18.19 0.42 -3.23
N ILE A 230 17.17 0.23 -2.39
CA ILE A 230 17.31 0.26 -0.93
C ILE A 230 18.12 -0.94 -0.42
N LEU A 231 17.91 -2.11 -1.03
CA LEU A 231 18.51 -3.39 -0.62
C LEU A 231 19.85 -3.70 -1.30
N MET A 232 20.28 -2.87 -2.25
CA MET A 232 21.57 -3.04 -2.93
C MET A 232 22.70 -2.65 -1.98
N ASP A 233 23.61 -3.59 -1.72
CA ASP A 233 24.89 -3.38 -1.05
C ASP A 233 26.00 -3.78 -2.04
N ASP A 234 26.88 -2.85 -2.38
CA ASP A 234 27.92 -3.02 -3.42
C ASP A 234 27.41 -3.54 -4.79
N GLY A 235 26.16 -3.21 -5.15
CA GLY A 235 25.56 -3.56 -6.44
C GLY A 235 24.88 -4.93 -6.49
N GLU A 236 24.88 -5.69 -5.39
CA GLU A 236 24.18 -6.96 -5.26
C GLU A 236 23.09 -6.90 -4.18
N ILE A 237 22.04 -7.71 -4.35
CA ILE A 237 21.01 -7.88 -3.32
C ILE A 237 21.27 -9.17 -2.58
N ASN A 238 21.44 -9.07 -1.27
CA ASN A 238 21.70 -10.23 -0.43
C ASN A 238 20.44 -11.10 -0.28
N GLN A 239 20.57 -12.41 -0.55
CA GLN A 239 19.48 -13.39 -0.36
C GLN A 239 18.96 -13.44 1.08
N ALA A 240 19.80 -13.13 2.06
CA ALA A 240 19.38 -13.02 3.45
C ALA A 240 18.37 -11.88 3.66
N ASP A 241 18.57 -10.75 2.99
CA ASP A 241 17.69 -9.58 3.08
C ASP A 241 16.35 -9.89 2.40
N LEU A 242 16.37 -10.59 1.27
CA LEU A 242 15.14 -11.06 0.63
C LEU A 242 14.30 -11.94 1.54
N LYS A 243 14.94 -12.90 2.22
CA LYS A 243 14.27 -13.77 3.19
C LYS A 243 13.77 -12.98 4.41
N LEU A 244 14.55 -11.99 4.87
CA LEU A 244 14.21 -11.16 6.01
C LEU A 244 12.96 -10.31 5.70
N PHE A 245 12.97 -9.54 4.61
CA PHE A 245 11.94 -8.56 4.28
C PHE A 245 10.70 -9.14 3.58
N PHE A 246 10.87 -10.16 2.73
CA PHE A 246 9.78 -10.71 1.91
C PHE A 246 9.37 -12.13 2.33
N GLY A 247 10.06 -12.72 3.30
CA GLY A 247 9.69 -13.97 3.94
C GLY A 247 8.88 -13.76 5.22
N GLU A 248 9.09 -14.64 6.21
CA GLU A 248 8.40 -14.63 7.50
C GLU A 248 9.04 -13.67 8.53
N GLY A 249 10.15 -13.02 8.19
CA GLY A 249 10.95 -12.22 9.13
C GLY A 249 12.10 -13.00 9.76
N GLY A 250 12.64 -12.49 10.86
CA GLY A 250 13.85 -13.04 11.49
C GLY A 250 14.50 -12.06 12.46
N LEU A 251 15.83 -11.98 12.42
CA LEU A 251 16.61 -11.11 13.29
C LEU A 251 16.93 -9.79 12.61
N TYR A 252 16.30 -8.72 13.07
CA TYR A 252 16.46 -7.36 12.55
C TYR A 252 17.46 -6.54 13.36
N THR A 253 18.26 -5.75 12.67
CA THR A 253 19.05 -4.64 13.20
C THR A 253 18.24 -3.32 13.16
N VAL A 254 18.81 -2.24 13.68
CA VAL A 254 18.26 -0.87 13.57
C VAL A 254 18.11 -0.49 12.10
N GLU A 255 19.15 -0.71 11.31
CA GLU A 255 19.17 -0.41 9.88
C GLU A 255 18.11 -1.21 9.12
N ASP A 256 17.95 -2.51 9.43
CA ASP A 256 16.93 -3.35 8.81
C ASP A 256 15.51 -2.82 9.12
N LEU A 257 15.24 -2.38 10.35
CA LEU A 257 13.92 -1.84 10.73
C LEU A 257 13.63 -0.51 10.04
N GLN A 258 14.64 0.35 9.86
CA GLN A 258 14.49 1.61 9.10
C GLN A 258 14.17 1.34 7.63
N GLN A 259 14.84 0.36 7.01
CA GLN A 259 14.56 -0.05 5.63
C GLN A 259 13.16 -0.65 5.51
N LEU A 260 12.77 -1.52 6.45
CA LEU A 260 11.44 -2.10 6.51
C LEU A 260 10.36 -1.01 6.61
N GLU A 261 10.52 -0.05 7.53
CA GLU A 261 9.59 1.07 7.69
C GLU A 261 9.46 1.90 6.40
N SER A 262 10.59 2.17 5.73
CA SER A 262 10.59 2.87 4.43
C SER A 262 9.81 2.09 3.37
N MET A 263 10.02 0.79 3.25
CA MET A 263 9.32 -0.05 2.27
C MET A 263 7.81 -0.11 2.54
N ILE A 264 7.41 -0.27 3.81
CA ILE A 264 6.01 -0.26 4.23
C ILE A 264 5.36 1.08 3.90
N ASN A 265 6.00 2.20 4.26
CA ASN A 265 5.48 3.53 4.01
C ASN A 265 5.35 3.85 2.51
N GLN A 266 6.29 3.38 1.68
CA GLN A 266 6.18 3.53 0.22
C GLN A 266 4.95 2.81 -0.35
N LEU A 267 4.71 1.56 0.05
CA LEU A 267 3.53 0.83 -0.39
C LEU A 267 2.25 1.51 0.11
N ARG A 268 2.22 1.92 1.38
CA ARG A 268 1.07 2.62 1.97
C ARG A 268 0.74 3.91 1.22
N SER A 269 1.74 4.74 0.94
CA SER A 269 1.51 5.99 0.19
C SER A 269 0.94 5.73 -1.20
N THR A 270 1.36 4.66 -1.88
CA THR A 270 0.74 4.27 -3.16
C THR A 270 -0.72 3.80 -2.98
N ILE A 271 -1.03 3.05 -1.93
CA ILE A 271 -2.43 2.66 -1.62
C ILE A 271 -3.29 3.89 -1.32
N ASP A 272 -2.76 4.87 -0.58
CA ASP A 272 -3.46 6.13 -0.28
C ASP A 272 -3.69 6.97 -1.57
N GLU A 273 -2.74 6.96 -2.51
CA GLU A 273 -2.87 7.62 -3.83
C GLU A 273 -3.98 6.97 -4.67
N LEU A 274 -4.06 5.64 -4.70
CA LEU A 274 -5.14 4.92 -5.37
C LEU A 274 -6.53 5.30 -4.81
N ASN A 275 -6.65 5.60 -3.51
CA ASN A 275 -7.90 6.07 -2.93
C ASN A 275 -8.30 7.45 -3.47
N GLN A 276 -7.33 8.30 -3.83
CA GLN A 276 -7.59 9.59 -4.50
C GLN A 276 -8.11 9.40 -5.93
N ASP A 277 -7.59 8.40 -6.67
CA ASP A 277 -8.12 8.06 -7.99
C ASP A 277 -9.57 7.58 -7.91
N ILE A 278 -9.93 6.75 -6.92
CA ILE A 278 -11.33 6.34 -6.71
C ILE A 278 -12.21 7.55 -6.34
N LEU A 279 -11.70 8.47 -5.51
CA LEU A 279 -12.42 9.69 -5.17
C LEU A 279 -12.71 10.54 -6.43
N SER A 280 -11.73 10.66 -7.33
CA SER A 280 -11.88 11.35 -8.62
C SER A 280 -13.03 10.76 -9.44
N LEU A 281 -13.07 9.43 -9.58
CA LEU A 281 -14.17 8.73 -10.25
C LEU A 281 -15.54 8.99 -9.57
N SER A 282 -15.58 8.92 -8.24
CA SER A 282 -16.80 9.20 -7.46
C SER A 282 -17.32 10.62 -7.67
N ILE A 283 -16.43 11.61 -7.80
CA ILE A 283 -16.80 13.01 -8.06
C ILE A 283 -17.41 13.14 -9.46
N ILE A 284 -16.83 12.50 -10.48
CA ILE A 284 -17.38 12.53 -11.85
C ILE A 284 -18.80 11.94 -11.88
N ILE A 285 -19.00 10.77 -11.28
CA ILE A 285 -20.32 10.11 -11.22
C ILE A 285 -21.33 10.96 -10.46
N SER A 286 -20.89 11.65 -9.41
CA SER A 286 -21.73 12.57 -8.64
C SER A 286 -22.10 13.79 -9.47
N ASN A 287 -21.14 14.46 -10.12
CA ASN A 287 -21.34 15.69 -10.88
C ASN A 287 -22.14 15.53 -12.17
N HIS A 288 -22.30 14.31 -12.68
CA HIS A 288 -23.28 14.01 -13.73
C HIS A 288 -24.72 14.05 -13.20
N HIS A 289 -25.11 15.12 -12.50
CA HIS A 289 -26.51 15.49 -12.24
C HIS A 289 -27.21 15.98 -13.52
#